data_AF-T0QGQ7-F1
#
_entry.id   AF-T0QGQ7-F1
#
_cell.length_a   1.000
_cell.length_b   1.000
_cell.length_c   1.000
_cell.angle_alpha   90.00
_cell.angle_beta   90.00
_cell.angle_gamma   90.00
#
_symmetry.space_group_name_H-M   'P 1'
#
loop_
_entity.id
_entity.type
_entity.pdbx_description
1 polymer ?
#
loop_
_entity_poly.entity_id
_entity_poly.type
_entity_poly.pdbx_seq_one_letter_code
_entity_poly.pdbx_strand_id
1 'polypeptide(L)'
;MAAAGTDLYYVPESLKREFSTHELAEFLDQFKAFDTSGDGGIDVNELSTMMASMNVHMERTELQQLIAAVDDNNSGQIEFTEFVRMMSNLRRGKANKLGRFMQLAKQAFEIRREYTATVAAPIPGCVIVPFPKDMRQWHVHIAGPETSPYAGGRFTFHFEFGHEYPYEAPSVRLLTRVYHVNFIVLVDGSASAECLTQLWNPDWRSRDLIERIQALLLAPDPSLMEPMYNSAEARLELQGLRYAGTTVRSFGLDCLHLFHTDYKTYCKHARETTAKHAMRA
;
A
#
# COMPACT_ATOMS: atom_id res chain seq x y z
N MET A 1 50.42 10.85 -9.79
CA MET A 1 49.44 10.81 -8.68
C MET A 1 48.07 10.66 -9.31
N ALA A 2 47.54 9.44 -9.37
CA ALA A 2 46.19 9.21 -9.87
C ALA A 2 45.19 9.65 -8.80
N ALA A 3 44.24 10.52 -9.17
CA ALA A 3 43.14 10.91 -8.29
C ALA A 3 42.39 9.64 -7.85
N ALA A 4 42.27 9.43 -6.54
CA ALA A 4 41.42 8.39 -5.99
C ALA A 4 40.00 8.62 -6.52
N GLY A 5 39.46 7.65 -7.25
CA GLY A 5 38.08 7.71 -7.73
C GLY A 5 37.15 7.89 -6.54
N THR A 6 36.54 9.06 -6.44
CA THR A 6 35.48 9.35 -5.47
C THR A 6 34.33 8.39 -5.74
N ASP A 7 33.97 7.61 -4.73
CA ASP A 7 32.79 6.75 -4.76
C ASP A 7 31.56 7.64 -4.98
N LEU A 8 30.99 7.60 -6.20
CA LEU A 8 29.86 8.44 -6.63
C LEU A 8 28.67 8.34 -5.66
N TYR A 9 28.52 7.18 -5.02
CA TYR A 9 27.43 6.89 -4.09
C TYR A 9 27.92 6.75 -2.65
N TYR A 10 28.98 7.49 -2.31
CA TYR A 10 29.51 7.55 -0.95
C TYR A 10 28.42 8.00 0.06
N VAL A 11 28.44 7.38 1.24
CA VAL A 11 27.64 7.79 2.40
C VAL A 11 28.55 7.87 3.63
N PRO A 12 28.59 9.01 4.35
CA PRO A 12 29.33 9.12 5.60
C PRO A 12 28.88 8.11 6.65
N GLU A 13 29.83 7.60 7.45
CA GLU A 13 29.53 6.65 8.54
C GLU A 13 28.52 7.17 9.57
N SER A 14 28.43 8.49 9.74
CA SER A 14 27.40 9.11 10.59
C SER A 14 25.99 8.85 10.07
N LEU A 15 25.77 8.94 8.76
CA LEU A 15 24.48 8.69 8.12
C LEU A 15 24.20 7.20 7.95
N LYS A 16 25.22 6.39 7.64
CA LYS A 16 25.04 4.92 7.52
C LYS A 16 24.47 4.28 8.79
N ARG A 17 24.83 4.80 9.96
CA ARG A 17 24.33 4.29 11.26
C ARG A 17 22.86 4.64 11.52
N GLU A 18 22.25 5.53 10.75
CA GLU A 18 20.86 5.96 10.93
C GLU A 18 19.85 5.09 10.18
N PHE A 19 20.34 4.24 9.27
CA PHE A 19 19.53 3.44 8.37
C PHE A 19 20.03 2.00 8.33
N SER A 20 19.11 1.06 8.11
CA SER A 20 19.48 -0.31 7.82
C SER A 20 20.17 -0.43 6.45
N THR A 21 20.89 -1.53 6.24
CA THR A 21 21.51 -1.84 4.94
C THR A 21 20.48 -1.93 3.82
N HIS A 22 19.29 -2.45 4.12
CA HIS A 22 18.19 -2.54 3.18
C HIS A 22 17.67 -1.15 2.77
N GLU A 23 17.47 -0.25 3.73
CA GLU A 23 17.02 1.12 3.44
C GLU A 23 18.02 1.90 2.57
N LEU A 24 19.32 1.77 2.86
CA LEU A 24 20.35 2.41 2.04
C LEU A 24 20.39 1.87 0.61
N ALA A 25 20.13 0.57 0.43
CA ALA A 25 20.00 -0.04 -0.89
C ALA A 25 18.76 0.50 -1.63
N GLU A 26 17.61 0.62 -0.96
CA GLU A 26 16.41 1.23 -1.55
C GLU A 26 16.64 2.69 -1.96
N PHE A 27 17.31 3.47 -1.11
CA PHE A 27 17.64 4.87 -1.42
C PHE A 27 18.55 4.95 -2.64
N LEU A 28 19.52 4.05 -2.78
CA LEU A 28 20.40 4.00 -3.95
C LEU A 28 19.65 3.64 -5.23
N ASP A 29 18.76 2.65 -5.17
CA ASP A 29 17.95 2.25 -6.32
C ASP A 29 17.02 3.39 -6.77
N GLN A 30 16.45 4.13 -5.82
CA GLN A 30 15.63 5.31 -6.13
C GLN A 30 16.46 6.46 -6.68
N PHE A 31 17.62 6.73 -6.08
CA PHE A 31 18.53 7.77 -6.58
C PHE A 31 18.93 7.50 -8.03
N LYS A 32 19.30 6.24 -8.36
CA LYS A 32 19.63 5.83 -9.72
C LYS A 32 18.44 5.88 -10.69
N ALA A 33 17.21 5.79 -10.18
CA ALA A 33 16.03 5.99 -11.00
C ALA A 33 15.82 7.48 -11.36
N PHE A 34 16.40 8.41 -10.59
CA PHE A 34 16.36 9.84 -10.85
C PHE A 34 17.58 10.33 -11.63
N ASP A 35 18.78 9.86 -11.30
CA ASP A 35 20.04 10.09 -12.00
C ASP A 35 20.07 9.31 -13.32
N THR A 36 19.34 9.83 -14.31
CA THR A 36 19.23 9.21 -15.64
C THR A 36 20.52 9.33 -16.45
N SER A 37 21.34 10.34 -16.14
CA SER A 37 22.63 10.56 -16.77
C SER A 37 23.73 9.63 -16.23
N GLY A 38 23.57 9.12 -15.01
CA GLY A 38 24.51 8.26 -14.31
C GLY A 38 25.75 9.02 -13.80
N ASP A 39 25.65 10.34 -13.62
CA ASP A 39 26.77 11.19 -13.22
C ASP A 39 26.96 11.26 -11.68
N GLY A 40 26.06 10.65 -10.91
CA GLY A 40 26.10 10.62 -9.45
C GLY A 40 25.44 11.83 -8.77
N GLY A 41 24.84 12.73 -9.54
CA GLY A 41 24.04 13.87 -9.08
C GLY A 41 22.64 13.84 -9.68
N ILE A 42 21.69 14.52 -9.03
CA ILE A 42 20.38 14.81 -9.64
C ILE A 42 20.36 16.29 -10.00
N ASP A 43 20.36 16.59 -11.29
CA ASP A 43 20.31 17.96 -11.79
C ASP A 43 18.88 18.53 -11.86
N VAL A 44 18.76 19.81 -12.21
CA VAL A 44 17.46 20.49 -12.35
C VAL A 44 16.57 19.84 -13.42
N ASN A 45 17.15 19.33 -14.51
CA ASN A 45 16.41 18.73 -15.62
C ASN A 45 15.89 17.35 -15.25
N GLU A 46 16.70 16.54 -14.56
CA GLU A 46 16.34 15.23 -14.03
C GLU A 46 15.26 15.35 -12.98
N LEU A 47 15.43 16.28 -12.03
CA LEU A 47 14.40 16.61 -11.06
C LEU A 47 13.11 17.08 -11.76
N SER A 48 13.20 17.97 -12.75
CA SER A 48 12.05 18.45 -13.52
C SER A 48 11.31 17.32 -14.25
N THR A 49 12.06 16.44 -14.91
CA THR A 49 11.52 15.28 -15.63
C THR A 49 10.79 14.35 -14.67
N MET A 50 11.35 14.13 -13.48
CA MET A 50 10.71 13.36 -12.44
C MET A 50 9.42 14.02 -11.94
N MET A 51 9.43 15.32 -11.64
CA MET A 51 8.22 16.05 -11.22
C MET A 51 7.11 15.95 -12.26
N ALA A 52 7.46 16.15 -13.53
CA ALA A 52 6.52 16.04 -14.64
C ALA A 52 5.94 14.62 -14.75
N SER A 53 6.74 13.58 -14.49
CA SER A 53 6.27 12.18 -14.50
C SER A 53 5.21 11.88 -13.44
N MET A 54 5.13 12.70 -12.40
CA MET A 54 4.13 12.63 -11.34
C MET A 54 3.00 13.65 -11.54
N ASN A 55 2.92 14.26 -12.72
CA ASN A 55 1.96 15.31 -13.05
C ASN A 55 2.06 16.54 -12.14
N VAL A 56 3.26 16.81 -11.60
CA VAL A 56 3.60 18.00 -10.83
C VAL A 56 4.40 18.95 -11.72
N HIS A 57 3.84 20.11 -12.00
CA HIS A 57 4.52 21.16 -12.76
C HIS A 57 5.06 22.22 -11.80
N MET A 58 6.38 22.44 -11.86
CA MET A 58 7.07 23.47 -11.08
C MET A 58 7.98 24.27 -12.00
N GLU A 59 8.10 25.56 -11.72
CA GLU A 59 8.96 26.45 -12.49
C GLU A 59 10.43 26.14 -12.24
N ARG A 60 11.28 26.32 -13.26
CA ARG A 60 12.71 26.00 -13.18
C ARG A 60 13.42 26.73 -12.03
N THR A 61 13.04 27.97 -11.78
CA THR A 61 13.60 28.78 -10.68
C THR A 61 13.25 28.20 -9.31
N GLU A 62 12.05 27.64 -9.16
CA GLU A 62 11.62 26.98 -7.94
C GLU A 62 12.38 25.67 -7.73
N LEU A 63 12.59 24.89 -8.80
CA LEU A 63 13.41 23.67 -8.76
C LEU A 63 14.85 23.98 -8.32
N GLN A 64 15.46 25.04 -8.86
CA GLN A 64 16.79 25.47 -8.46
C GLN A 64 16.87 25.85 -6.98
N GLN A 65 15.84 26.54 -6.46
CA GLN A 65 15.76 26.86 -5.03
C GLN A 65 15.62 25.62 -4.15
N LEU A 66 14.92 24.58 -4.64
CA LEU A 66 14.79 23.31 -3.93
C LEU A 66 16.13 22.57 -3.85
N ILE A 67 16.89 22.52 -4.95
CA ILE A 67 18.23 21.91 -4.99
C ILE A 67 19.16 22.69 -4.07
N ALA A 68 19.22 24.02 -4.21
CA ALA A 68 20.07 24.87 -3.37
C ALA A 68 19.77 24.78 -1.86
N ALA A 69 18.58 24.28 -1.47
CA ALA A 69 18.22 24.09 -0.07
C ALA A 69 18.76 22.78 0.54
N VAL A 70 19.31 21.87 -0.26
CA VAL A 70 19.91 20.59 0.17
C VAL A 70 21.35 20.41 -0.29
N ASP A 71 21.75 21.17 -1.31
CA ASP A 71 23.09 21.24 -1.88
C ASP A 71 24.03 21.98 -0.91
N ASP A 72 24.70 21.19 -0.06
CA ASP A 72 25.61 21.69 0.98
C ASP A 72 26.95 22.15 0.39
N ASN A 73 27.35 21.56 -0.76
CA ASN A 73 28.65 21.82 -1.37
C ASN A 73 28.61 22.83 -2.54
N ASN A 74 27.41 23.27 -2.94
CA ASN A 74 27.11 24.15 -4.07
C ASN A 74 27.51 23.57 -5.44
N SER A 75 27.34 22.26 -5.66
CA SER A 75 27.57 21.63 -6.96
C SER A 75 26.51 22.00 -8.00
N GLY A 76 25.33 22.45 -7.55
CA GLY A 76 24.16 22.68 -8.39
C GLY A 76 23.39 21.41 -8.72
N GLN A 77 23.74 20.28 -8.11
CA GLN A 77 23.07 18.98 -8.20
C GLN A 77 22.82 18.45 -6.79
N ILE A 78 21.94 17.45 -6.65
CA ILE A 78 21.78 16.73 -5.38
C ILE A 78 22.64 15.48 -5.46
N GLU A 79 23.73 15.39 -4.68
CA GLU A 79 24.50 14.15 -4.64
C GLU A 79 23.88 13.11 -3.70
N PHE A 80 24.29 11.86 -3.84
CA PHE A 80 23.74 10.76 -3.03
C PHE A 80 23.88 10.97 -1.51
N THR A 81 25.01 11.54 -1.05
CA THR A 81 25.19 11.88 0.37
C THR A 81 24.14 12.89 0.85
N GLU A 82 23.83 13.89 0.04
CA GLU A 82 22.85 14.94 0.36
C GLU A 82 21.43 14.40 0.31
N PHE A 83 21.14 13.51 -0.65
CA PHE A 83 19.91 12.76 -0.70
C PHE A 83 19.67 11.96 0.59
N VAL A 84 20.66 11.19 1.05
CA VAL A 84 20.55 10.42 2.31
C VAL A 84 20.39 11.34 3.53
N ARG A 85 21.09 12.49 3.56
CA ARG A 85 20.92 13.50 4.62
C ARG A 85 19.51 14.08 4.63
N MET A 86 18.95 14.37 3.47
CA MET A 86 17.57 14.83 3.31
C MET A 86 16.58 13.78 3.82
N MET A 87 16.78 12.49 3.55
CA MET A 87 15.97 11.40 4.10
C MET A 87 16.10 11.28 5.64
N SER A 88 17.29 11.53 6.19
CA SER A 88 17.49 11.57 7.65
C SER A 88 16.73 12.74 8.29
N ASN A 89 16.78 13.92 7.66
CA ASN A 89 16.01 15.08 8.11
C ASN A 89 14.50 14.82 8.03
N LEU A 90 14.03 14.13 7.00
CA LEU A 90 12.64 13.70 6.85
C LEU A 90 12.21 12.81 8.02
N ARG A 91 12.97 11.76 8.33
CA ARG A 91 12.72 10.85 9.46
C ARG A 91 12.68 11.57 10.81
N ARG A 92 13.44 12.66 10.97
CA ARG A 92 13.46 13.50 12.18
C ARG A 92 12.35 14.56 12.23
N GLY A 93 11.42 14.57 11.27
CA GLY A 93 10.35 15.56 11.18
C GLY A 93 10.82 16.96 10.74
N LYS A 94 12.05 17.09 10.21
CA LYS A 94 12.66 18.35 9.76
C LYS A 94 12.67 18.47 8.23
N ALA A 95 11.71 17.84 7.57
CA ALA A 95 11.63 17.81 6.12
C ALA A 95 11.37 19.20 5.51
N ASN A 96 12.24 19.61 4.59
CA ASN A 96 11.97 20.73 3.68
C ASN A 96 10.99 20.31 2.57
N LYS A 97 10.61 21.26 1.71
CA LYS A 97 9.65 21.02 0.61
C LYS A 97 10.13 19.90 -0.33
N LEU A 98 11.42 19.87 -0.65
CA LEU A 98 12.03 18.85 -1.50
C LEU A 98 12.00 17.47 -0.85
N GLY A 99 12.33 17.35 0.44
CA GLY A 99 12.31 16.08 1.17
C GLY A 99 10.89 15.47 1.25
N ARG A 100 9.86 16.31 1.46
CA ARG A 100 8.46 15.84 1.40
C ARG A 100 8.07 15.40 0.00
N PHE A 101 8.50 16.15 -1.01
CA PHE A 101 8.26 15.78 -2.40
C PHE A 101 8.95 14.45 -2.74
N MET A 102 10.20 14.27 -2.34
CA MET A 102 10.97 13.05 -2.55
C MET A 102 10.36 11.85 -1.82
N GLN A 103 9.76 12.04 -0.64
CA GLN A 103 8.95 11.02 0.03
C GLN A 103 7.77 10.56 -0.85
N LEU A 104 7.01 11.52 -1.40
CA LEU A 104 5.89 11.23 -2.30
C LEU A 104 6.37 10.57 -3.61
N ALA A 105 7.52 11.01 -4.12
CA ALA A 105 8.16 10.46 -5.30
C ALA A 105 8.60 9.00 -5.12
N LYS A 106 9.31 8.72 -4.02
CA LYS A 106 9.67 7.38 -3.58
C LYS A 106 8.43 6.49 -3.58
N GLN A 107 7.37 6.93 -2.88
CA GLN A 107 6.14 6.17 -2.77
C GLN A 107 5.51 5.84 -4.14
N ALA A 108 5.31 6.84 -5.01
CA ALA A 108 4.62 6.56 -6.27
C ALA A 108 5.49 5.72 -7.21
N PHE A 109 6.82 5.83 -7.13
CA PHE A 109 7.73 4.95 -7.86
C PHE A 109 7.59 3.51 -7.40
N GLU A 110 7.58 3.27 -6.08
CA GLU A 110 7.37 1.94 -5.50
C GLU A 110 6.04 1.33 -5.97
N ILE A 111 4.94 2.07 -5.85
CA ILE A 111 3.62 1.63 -6.30
C ILE A 111 3.60 1.34 -7.81
N ARG A 112 4.21 2.20 -8.63
CA ARG A 112 4.30 1.99 -10.09
C ARG A 112 5.16 0.76 -10.43
N ARG A 113 6.27 0.57 -9.71
CA ARG A 113 7.15 -0.60 -9.86
C ARG A 113 6.40 -1.88 -9.54
N GLU A 114 5.63 -1.89 -8.45
CA GLU A 114 4.77 -3.01 -8.09
C GLU A 114 3.71 -3.30 -9.14
N TYR A 115 2.98 -2.28 -9.60
CA TYR A 115 2.02 -2.47 -10.69
C TYR A 115 2.70 -3.08 -11.93
N THR A 116 3.85 -2.57 -12.32
CA THR A 116 4.63 -3.10 -13.46
C THR A 116 5.03 -4.56 -13.24
N ALA A 117 5.45 -4.92 -12.02
CA ALA A 117 5.76 -6.30 -11.67
C ALA A 117 4.52 -7.21 -11.76
N THR A 118 3.34 -6.72 -11.40
CA THR A 118 2.08 -7.48 -11.57
C THR A 118 1.66 -7.63 -13.04
N VAL A 119 2.00 -6.66 -13.90
CA VAL A 119 1.78 -6.79 -15.36
C VAL A 119 2.75 -7.81 -15.96
N ALA A 120 4.02 -7.78 -15.54
CA ALA A 120 5.05 -8.70 -16.01
C ALA A 120 4.79 -10.15 -15.55
N ALA A 121 4.28 -10.33 -14.32
CA ALA A 121 3.90 -11.62 -13.77
C ALA A 121 2.48 -11.55 -13.17
N PRO A 122 1.41 -11.73 -13.97
CA PRO A 122 0.04 -11.64 -13.48
C PRO A 122 -0.27 -12.59 -12.31
N ILE A 123 -1.01 -12.10 -11.32
CA ILE A 123 -1.53 -12.92 -10.22
C ILE A 123 -2.71 -13.75 -10.76
N PRO A 124 -2.68 -15.09 -10.69
CA PRO A 124 -3.77 -15.94 -11.19
C PRO A 124 -5.12 -15.57 -10.57
N GLY A 125 -6.17 -15.45 -11.38
CA GLY A 125 -7.51 -15.11 -10.90
C GLY A 125 -7.68 -13.67 -10.40
N CYS A 126 -6.71 -12.79 -10.66
CA CYS A 126 -6.75 -11.39 -10.23
C CYS A 126 -6.55 -10.44 -11.42
N VAL A 127 -7.27 -9.32 -11.42
CA VAL A 127 -7.09 -8.20 -12.36
C VAL A 127 -6.94 -6.91 -11.56
N ILE A 128 -5.80 -6.23 -11.75
CA ILE A 128 -5.48 -4.97 -11.07
C ILE A 128 -5.73 -3.81 -12.04
N VAL A 129 -6.47 -2.80 -11.61
CA VAL A 129 -6.85 -1.62 -12.37
C VAL A 129 -6.49 -0.37 -11.56
N PRO A 130 -5.35 0.29 -11.84
CA PRO A 130 -5.00 1.53 -11.16
C PRO A 130 -5.86 2.70 -11.65
N PHE A 131 -6.08 3.68 -10.79
CA PHE A 131 -6.86 4.86 -11.14
C PHE A 131 -6.01 5.81 -12.01
N PRO A 132 -6.49 6.24 -13.19
CA PRO A 132 -5.67 7.02 -14.13
C PRO A 132 -5.12 8.35 -13.58
N LYS A 133 -5.83 8.95 -12.61
CA LYS A 133 -5.48 10.24 -11.99
C LYS A 133 -4.76 10.09 -10.66
N ASP A 134 -4.80 8.90 -10.06
CA ASP A 134 -4.20 8.63 -8.76
C ASP A 134 -3.72 7.17 -8.73
N MET A 135 -2.46 6.95 -9.11
CA MET A 135 -1.86 5.61 -9.11
C MET A 135 -1.77 5.00 -7.69
N ARG A 136 -2.04 5.76 -6.62
CA ARG A 136 -2.13 5.24 -5.25
C ARG A 136 -3.50 4.64 -4.93
N GLN A 137 -4.41 4.60 -5.89
CA GLN A 137 -5.71 3.97 -5.74
C GLN A 137 -5.88 2.90 -6.80
N TRP A 138 -6.08 1.65 -6.38
CA TRP A 138 -6.31 0.54 -7.28
C TRP A 138 -7.67 -0.10 -7.01
N HIS A 139 -8.34 -0.53 -8.08
CA HIS A 139 -9.31 -1.60 -7.99
C HIS A 139 -8.64 -2.93 -8.29
N VAL A 140 -8.77 -3.86 -7.35
CA VAL A 140 -8.29 -5.22 -7.49
C VAL A 140 -9.50 -6.13 -7.57
N HIS A 141 -9.68 -6.76 -8.72
CA HIS A 141 -10.77 -7.71 -8.96
C HIS A 141 -10.25 -9.13 -8.77
N ILE A 142 -10.76 -9.83 -7.75
CA ILE A 142 -10.33 -11.17 -7.38
C ILE A 142 -11.46 -12.16 -7.68
N ALA A 143 -11.17 -13.21 -8.45
CA ALA A 143 -12.07 -14.31 -8.69
C ALA A 143 -12.19 -15.19 -7.43
N GLY A 144 -13.40 -15.59 -7.10
CA GLY A 144 -13.66 -16.53 -6.03
C GLY A 144 -13.10 -17.92 -6.36
N PRO A 145 -12.34 -18.56 -5.45
CA PRO A 145 -11.76 -19.89 -5.68
C PRO A 145 -12.82 -20.96 -6.03
N GLU A 146 -12.53 -21.84 -6.98
CA GLU A 146 -13.50 -22.82 -7.49
C GLU A 146 -14.00 -23.83 -6.43
N THR A 147 -13.17 -24.14 -5.44
CA THR A 147 -13.51 -25.09 -4.36
C THR A 147 -14.15 -24.42 -3.15
N SER A 148 -14.40 -23.11 -3.20
CA SER A 148 -14.99 -22.36 -2.09
C SER A 148 -16.44 -21.94 -2.38
N PRO A 149 -17.20 -21.48 -1.36
CA PRO A 149 -18.53 -20.91 -1.55
C PRO A 149 -18.59 -19.68 -2.46
N TYR A 150 -17.44 -19.12 -2.84
CA TYR A 150 -17.29 -17.91 -3.62
C TYR A 150 -17.05 -18.17 -5.11
N ALA A 151 -16.96 -19.44 -5.52
CA ALA A 151 -16.74 -19.87 -6.90
C ALA A 151 -17.70 -19.18 -7.89
N GLY A 152 -17.14 -18.73 -9.02
CA GLY A 152 -17.89 -18.03 -10.09
C GLY A 152 -18.22 -16.56 -9.81
N GLY A 153 -17.93 -16.06 -8.61
CA GLY A 153 -18.00 -14.64 -8.28
C GLY A 153 -16.68 -13.91 -8.52
N ARG A 154 -16.77 -12.61 -8.79
CA ARG A 154 -15.64 -11.68 -8.85
C ARG A 154 -15.87 -10.52 -7.87
N PHE A 155 -14.90 -10.31 -7.00
CA PHE A 155 -14.95 -9.38 -5.87
C PHE A 155 -14.01 -8.21 -6.11
N THR A 156 -14.53 -6.98 -6.00
CA THR A 156 -13.75 -5.76 -6.18
C THR A 156 -13.28 -5.23 -4.84
N PHE A 157 -11.97 -5.20 -4.65
CA PHE A 157 -11.31 -4.54 -3.53
C PHE A 157 -10.74 -3.20 -3.98
N HIS A 158 -10.92 -2.18 -3.16
CA HIS A 158 -10.30 -0.88 -3.30
C HIS A 158 -9.08 -0.83 -2.39
N PHE A 159 -7.91 -0.62 -2.99
CA PHE A 159 -6.64 -0.43 -2.31
C PHE A 159 -6.27 1.05 -2.38
N GLU A 160 -5.95 1.63 -1.23
CA GLU A 160 -5.45 3.00 -1.11
C GLU A 160 -4.10 2.99 -0.40
N PHE A 161 -3.04 3.37 -1.11
CA PHE A 161 -1.69 3.40 -0.56
C PHE A 161 -1.46 4.72 0.19
N GLY A 162 -1.36 4.64 1.53
CA GLY A 162 -1.10 5.76 2.43
C GLY A 162 0.36 6.21 2.39
N HIS A 163 0.68 7.42 2.89
CA HIS A 163 1.99 8.09 2.73
C HIS A 163 3.21 7.35 3.31
N GLU A 164 3.00 6.42 4.24
CA GLU A 164 4.05 5.64 4.89
C GLU A 164 4.27 4.26 4.25
N TYR A 165 3.56 3.93 3.15
CA TYR A 165 3.75 2.68 2.44
C TYR A 165 5.21 2.52 1.92
N PRO A 166 5.87 1.35 2.09
CA PRO A 166 5.33 0.08 2.58
C PRO A 166 5.47 -0.15 4.10
N TYR A 167 5.94 0.81 4.89
CA TYR A 167 6.01 0.65 6.35
C TYR A 167 4.63 0.56 7.00
N GLU A 168 3.66 1.27 6.43
CA GLU A 168 2.24 1.11 6.72
C GLU A 168 1.54 0.35 5.58
N ALA A 169 0.63 -0.54 5.94
CA ALA A 169 -0.16 -1.29 4.97
C ALA A 169 -1.06 -0.35 4.15
N PRO A 170 -1.36 -0.67 2.88
CA PRO A 170 -2.42 0.03 2.17
C PRO A 170 -3.76 -0.23 2.85
N SER A 171 -4.64 0.78 2.83
CA SER A 171 -6.02 0.61 3.27
C SER A 171 -6.76 -0.25 2.25
N VAL A 172 -7.40 -1.32 2.71
CA VAL A 172 -8.13 -2.26 1.85
C VAL A 172 -9.60 -2.30 2.23
N ARG A 173 -10.46 -1.99 1.25
CA ARG A 173 -11.92 -2.05 1.39
C ARG A 173 -12.52 -2.94 0.32
N LEU A 174 -13.30 -3.92 0.72
CA LEU A 174 -14.06 -4.75 -0.21
C LEU A 174 -15.34 -4.01 -0.61
N LEU A 175 -15.46 -3.63 -1.88
CA LEU A 175 -16.64 -2.93 -2.40
C LEU A 175 -17.78 -3.89 -2.76
N THR A 176 -17.45 -5.12 -3.13
CA THR A 176 -18.44 -6.17 -3.43
C THR A 176 -18.98 -6.77 -2.15
N ARG A 177 -20.30 -6.72 -1.94
CA ARG A 177 -20.93 -7.34 -0.78
C ARG A 177 -20.63 -8.84 -0.73
N VAL A 178 -20.14 -9.31 0.42
CA VAL A 178 -19.77 -10.72 0.65
C VAL A 178 -20.32 -11.20 1.99
N TYR A 179 -20.55 -12.51 2.09
CA TYR A 179 -20.79 -13.18 3.37
C TYR A 179 -19.52 -13.98 3.72
N HIS A 180 -18.66 -13.38 4.54
CA HIS A 180 -17.34 -13.90 4.87
C HIS A 180 -16.98 -13.55 6.32
N VAL A 181 -16.24 -14.40 7.02
CA VAL A 181 -15.93 -14.19 8.45
C VAL A 181 -14.89 -13.07 8.62
N ASN A 182 -13.91 -12.99 7.72
CA ASN A 182 -12.82 -12.00 7.77
C ASN A 182 -13.15 -10.60 7.24
N PHE A 183 -14.29 -10.40 6.57
CA PHE A 183 -14.64 -9.12 5.95
C PHE A 183 -15.90 -8.57 6.60
N ILE A 184 -15.75 -7.55 7.46
CA ILE A 184 -16.85 -6.97 8.22
C ILE A 184 -17.65 -6.04 7.31
N VAL A 185 -18.89 -6.43 6.98
CA VAL A 185 -19.80 -5.62 6.15
C VAL A 185 -20.23 -4.36 6.91
N LEU A 186 -19.89 -3.19 6.38
CA LEU A 186 -20.23 -1.87 6.88
C LEU A 186 -21.66 -1.46 6.48
N VAL A 187 -22.14 -0.35 7.05
CA VAL A 187 -23.51 0.17 6.82
C VAL A 187 -23.74 0.55 5.35
N ASP A 188 -22.70 0.98 4.65
CA ASP A 188 -22.74 1.32 3.23
C ASP A 188 -22.71 0.09 2.29
N GLY A 189 -22.64 -1.12 2.86
CA GLY A 189 -22.61 -2.38 2.13
C GLY A 189 -21.22 -2.80 1.64
N SER A 190 -20.19 -1.97 1.83
CA SER A 190 -18.79 -2.36 1.66
C SER A 190 -18.34 -3.24 2.84
N ALA A 191 -17.13 -3.78 2.81
CA ALA A 191 -16.54 -4.45 3.96
C ALA A 191 -15.11 -4.00 4.23
N SER A 192 -14.79 -3.81 5.51
CA SER A 192 -13.41 -3.54 5.94
C SER A 192 -12.60 -4.82 5.91
N ALA A 193 -11.36 -4.75 5.42
CA ALA A 193 -10.37 -5.81 5.49
C ALA A 193 -9.26 -5.50 6.52
N GLU A 194 -9.60 -4.76 7.58
CA GLU A 194 -8.68 -4.36 8.65
C GLU A 194 -7.96 -5.54 9.32
N CYS A 195 -8.53 -6.74 9.31
CA CYS A 195 -7.83 -7.93 9.79
C CYS A 195 -6.51 -8.23 9.04
N LEU A 196 -6.36 -7.74 7.81
CA LEU A 196 -5.14 -7.87 7.02
C LEU A 196 -4.01 -6.95 7.51
N THR A 197 -4.34 -5.80 8.14
CA THR A 197 -3.30 -4.87 8.63
C THR A 197 -2.49 -5.50 9.75
N GLN A 198 -3.11 -6.39 10.55
CA GLN A 198 -2.45 -7.15 11.60
C GLN A 198 -1.40 -8.14 11.07
N LEU A 199 -1.47 -8.51 9.78
CA LEU A 199 -0.55 -9.43 9.13
C LEU A 199 0.56 -8.72 8.36
N TRP A 200 0.48 -7.39 8.24
CA TRP A 200 1.38 -6.63 7.40
C TRP A 200 2.81 -6.61 7.96
N ASN A 201 3.76 -6.87 7.09
CA ASN A 201 5.19 -6.67 7.31
C ASN A 201 5.69 -5.69 6.23
N PRO A 202 6.54 -4.70 6.54
CA PRO A 202 7.19 -3.83 5.53
C PRO A 202 7.94 -4.54 4.39
N ASP A 203 8.30 -5.82 4.55
CA ASP A 203 8.85 -6.66 3.48
C ASP A 203 7.79 -7.08 2.45
N TRP A 204 6.51 -7.04 2.82
CA TRP A 204 5.39 -7.36 1.92
C TRP A 204 5.14 -6.25 0.92
N ARG A 205 4.48 -6.63 -0.17
CA ARG A 205 4.02 -5.77 -1.25
C ARG A 205 2.54 -6.02 -1.52
N SER A 206 1.94 -5.22 -2.39
CA SER A 206 0.52 -5.36 -2.78
C SER A 206 0.17 -6.78 -3.23
N ARG A 207 1.08 -7.48 -3.91
CA ARG A 207 0.93 -8.89 -4.29
C ARG A 207 0.65 -9.80 -3.09
N ASP A 208 1.46 -9.71 -2.04
CA ASP A 208 1.36 -10.60 -0.88
C ASP A 208 0.00 -10.43 -0.18
N LEU A 209 -0.50 -9.19 -0.13
CA LEU A 209 -1.85 -8.90 0.36
C LEU A 209 -2.94 -9.50 -0.53
N ILE A 210 -2.80 -9.40 -1.86
CA ILE A 210 -3.76 -9.97 -2.81
C ILE A 210 -3.80 -11.49 -2.67
N GLU A 211 -2.64 -12.14 -2.61
CA GLU A 211 -2.52 -13.58 -2.44
C GLU A 211 -3.06 -14.02 -1.06
N ARG A 212 -2.87 -13.20 -0.01
CA ARG A 212 -3.48 -13.44 1.29
C ARG A 212 -5.00 -13.33 1.26
N ILE A 213 -5.56 -12.37 0.52
CA ILE A 213 -7.02 -12.26 0.33
C ILE A 213 -7.56 -13.50 -0.40
N GLN A 214 -6.87 -13.97 -1.45
CA GLN A 214 -7.23 -15.20 -2.15
C GLN A 214 -7.22 -16.41 -1.20
N ALA A 215 -6.19 -16.51 -0.35
CA ALA A 215 -6.10 -17.55 0.67
C ALA A 215 -7.27 -17.50 1.67
N LEU A 216 -7.68 -16.30 2.11
CA LEU A 216 -8.85 -16.15 3.00
C LEU A 216 -10.16 -16.54 2.33
N LEU A 217 -10.37 -16.17 1.06
CA LEU A 217 -11.54 -16.60 0.30
C LEU A 217 -11.57 -18.13 0.09
N LEU A 218 -10.41 -18.78 0.04
CA LEU A 218 -10.32 -20.23 -0.04
C LEU A 218 -10.56 -20.89 1.32
N ALA A 219 -9.91 -20.37 2.37
CA ALA A 219 -9.92 -20.90 3.72
C ALA A 219 -10.06 -19.73 4.73
N PRO A 220 -11.29 -19.43 5.16
CA PRO A 220 -11.52 -18.33 6.09
C PRO A 220 -10.89 -18.61 7.46
N ASP A 221 -10.32 -17.57 8.08
CA ASP A 221 -9.54 -17.67 9.32
C ASP A 221 -10.15 -16.82 10.44
N PRO A 222 -11.07 -17.36 11.25
CA PRO A 222 -11.77 -16.59 12.27
C PRO A 222 -10.85 -15.96 13.32
N SER A 223 -9.64 -16.49 13.53
CA SER A 223 -8.70 -16.01 14.55
C SER A 223 -8.26 -14.56 14.32
N LEU A 224 -8.20 -14.12 13.06
CA LEU A 224 -7.85 -12.74 12.68
C LEU A 224 -8.91 -11.72 13.11
N MET A 225 -10.11 -12.19 13.43
CA MET A 225 -11.25 -11.36 13.80
C MET A 225 -11.53 -11.35 15.30
N GLU A 226 -11.04 -12.33 16.04
CA GLU A 226 -11.25 -12.44 17.49
C GLU A 226 -10.81 -11.19 18.27
N PRO A 227 -9.66 -10.55 17.99
CA PRO A 227 -9.27 -9.31 18.66
C PRO A 227 -10.28 -8.18 18.42
N MET A 228 -10.79 -8.06 17.19
CA MET A 228 -11.74 -7.02 16.79
C MET A 228 -13.11 -7.24 17.45
N TYR A 229 -13.54 -8.50 17.61
CA TYR A 229 -14.79 -8.81 18.28
C TYR A 229 -14.71 -8.72 19.81
N ASN A 230 -13.51 -8.77 20.40
CA ASN A 230 -13.31 -8.78 21.85
C ASN A 230 -12.87 -7.44 22.47
N SER A 231 -12.65 -6.37 21.68
CA SER A 231 -12.15 -5.07 22.18
C SER A 231 -13.17 -4.28 23.03
N ALA A 232 -12.65 -3.41 23.90
CA ALA A 232 -13.43 -2.57 24.80
C ALA A 232 -14.15 -1.41 24.08
N GLU A 233 -13.56 -0.82 23.03
CA GLU A 233 -14.24 0.18 22.19
C GLU A 233 -15.47 -0.39 21.51
N ALA A 234 -15.35 -1.62 20.98
CA ALA A 234 -16.47 -2.31 20.39
C ALA A 234 -17.59 -2.48 21.44
N ARG A 235 -17.27 -2.73 22.72
CA ARG A 235 -18.26 -2.86 23.81
C ARG A 235 -19.01 -1.56 24.14
N LEU A 236 -18.42 -0.38 23.93
CA LEU A 236 -19.06 0.92 24.22
C LEU A 236 -20.08 1.32 23.15
N GLU A 237 -19.81 1.07 21.86
CA GLU A 237 -20.75 1.34 20.75
C GLU A 237 -22.03 0.47 20.82
N LEU A 238 -21.98 -0.67 21.53
CA LEU A 238 -23.14 -1.55 21.78
C LEU A 238 -24.29 -0.85 22.50
N GLN A 239 -24.05 0.26 23.21
CA GLN A 239 -25.08 0.93 24.01
C GLN A 239 -25.97 1.88 23.19
N GLY A 240 -25.64 2.15 21.92
CA GLY A 240 -26.21 3.28 21.17
C GLY A 240 -27.18 3.02 20.01
N LEU A 241 -27.34 1.79 19.49
CA LEU A 241 -28.10 1.57 18.25
C LEU A 241 -29.26 0.56 18.42
N ARG A 242 -30.49 1.09 18.34
CA ARG A 242 -31.75 0.32 18.33
C ARG A 242 -32.16 -0.03 16.89
N TYR A 243 -32.77 -1.20 16.78
CA TYR A 243 -33.14 -1.93 15.57
C TYR A 243 -33.96 -1.14 14.53
N ALA A 244 -33.39 -1.06 13.32
CA ALA A 244 -34.06 -1.56 12.12
C ALA A 244 -33.24 -2.74 11.56
N GLY A 245 -33.25 -3.86 12.29
CA GLY A 245 -32.90 -5.21 11.81
C GLY A 245 -31.44 -5.43 11.40
N THR A 246 -30.60 -5.81 12.38
CA THR A 246 -29.17 -6.21 12.30
C THR A 246 -28.14 -5.07 12.16
N THR A 247 -27.33 -4.90 13.20
CA THR A 247 -26.15 -4.02 13.17
C THR A 247 -25.01 -4.72 12.44
N VAL A 248 -24.03 -3.95 11.94
CA VAL A 248 -22.79 -4.47 11.33
C VAL A 248 -22.12 -5.56 12.19
N ARG A 249 -22.14 -5.37 13.52
CA ARG A 249 -21.58 -6.32 14.47
C ARG A 249 -22.47 -7.54 14.74
N SER A 250 -23.80 -7.42 14.73
CA SER A 250 -24.67 -8.61 14.83
C SER A 250 -24.50 -9.50 13.60
N PHE A 251 -24.39 -8.91 12.41
CA PHE A 251 -24.11 -9.66 11.19
C PHE A 251 -22.76 -10.38 11.25
N GLY A 252 -21.69 -9.70 11.70
CA GLY A 252 -20.37 -10.31 11.88
C GLY A 252 -20.37 -11.46 12.90
N LEU A 253 -21.06 -11.28 14.04
CA LEU A 253 -21.20 -12.31 15.06
C LEU A 253 -22.04 -13.50 14.59
N ASP A 254 -23.13 -13.25 13.85
CA ASP A 254 -23.96 -14.31 13.26
C ASP A 254 -23.18 -15.09 12.20
N CYS A 255 -22.41 -14.40 11.38
CA CYS A 255 -21.50 -14.98 10.38
C CYS A 255 -20.45 -15.88 11.04
N LEU A 256 -19.78 -15.39 12.08
CA LEU A 256 -18.80 -16.13 12.87
C LEU A 256 -19.44 -17.33 13.59
N HIS A 257 -20.62 -17.13 14.19
CA HIS A 257 -21.34 -18.19 14.88
C HIS A 257 -21.69 -19.33 13.90
N LEU A 258 -22.32 -19.00 12.77
CA LEU A 258 -22.67 -19.99 11.75
C LEU A 258 -21.44 -20.68 11.17
N PHE A 259 -20.32 -19.97 11.01
CA PHE A 259 -19.06 -20.56 10.57
C PHE A 259 -18.61 -21.70 11.50
N HIS A 260 -18.77 -21.53 12.82
CA HIS A 260 -18.38 -22.54 13.81
C HIS A 260 -19.45 -23.62 14.07
N THR A 261 -20.74 -23.27 14.07
CA THR A 261 -21.81 -24.18 14.51
C THR A 261 -22.57 -24.86 13.37
N ASP A 262 -22.67 -24.23 12.20
CA ASP A 262 -23.36 -24.75 11.02
C ASP A 262 -22.70 -24.27 9.73
N TYR A 263 -21.54 -24.85 9.44
CA TYR A 263 -20.75 -24.52 8.26
C TYR A 263 -21.51 -24.74 6.94
N LYS A 264 -22.50 -25.65 6.91
CA LYS A 264 -23.33 -25.88 5.73
C LYS A 264 -24.24 -24.68 5.46
N THR A 265 -24.89 -24.15 6.48
CA THR A 265 -25.72 -22.95 6.36
C THR A 265 -24.88 -21.71 6.06
N TYR A 266 -23.71 -21.58 6.69
CA TYR A 266 -22.73 -20.55 6.32
C TYR A 266 -22.41 -20.58 4.81
N CYS A 267 -22.04 -21.76 4.29
CA CYS A 267 -21.71 -21.91 2.87
C CYS A 267 -22.92 -21.61 1.96
N LYS A 268 -24.14 -21.92 2.41
CA LYS A 268 -25.36 -21.58 1.67
C LYS A 268 -25.52 -20.07 1.56
N HIS A 269 -25.43 -19.33 2.66
CA HIS A 269 -25.51 -17.87 2.66
C HIS A 269 -24.39 -17.23 1.82
N ALA A 270 -23.17 -17.76 1.90
CA ALA A 270 -22.04 -17.32 1.09
C ALA A 270 -22.28 -17.48 -0.42
N ARG A 271 -22.79 -18.63 -0.86
CA ARG A 271 -23.14 -18.86 -2.28
C ARG A 271 -24.28 -17.95 -2.74
N GLU A 272 -25.34 -17.83 -1.95
CA GLU A 272 -26.49 -16.97 -2.28
C GLU A 272 -26.08 -15.50 -2.39
N THR A 273 -25.24 -15.02 -1.47
CA THR A 273 -24.71 -13.65 -1.50
C THR A 273 -23.80 -13.44 -2.71
N THR A 274 -22.91 -14.39 -2.99
CA THR A 274 -22.01 -14.36 -4.15
C THR A 274 -22.80 -14.29 -5.45
N ALA A 275 -23.79 -15.16 -5.65
CA ALA A 275 -24.61 -15.19 -6.85
C ALA A 275 -25.42 -13.90 -7.08
N LYS A 276 -25.77 -13.20 -5.99
CA LYS A 276 -26.58 -11.98 -6.03
C LYS A 276 -25.75 -10.72 -6.26
N HIS A 277 -24.55 -10.64 -5.68
CA HIS A 277 -23.81 -9.39 -5.55
C HIS A 277 -22.44 -9.39 -6.23
N ALA A 278 -21.80 -10.54 -6.40
CA ALA A 278 -20.53 -10.61 -7.09
C ALA A 278 -20.75 -10.47 -8.61
N MET A 279 -19.80 -9.81 -9.29
CA MET A 279 -19.80 -9.83 -10.74
C MET A 279 -19.56 -11.26 -11.22
N ARG A 280 -20.13 -11.63 -12.37
CA ARG A 280 -19.80 -12.93 -12.97
C ARG A 280 -18.32 -12.93 -13.37
N ALA A 281 -17.58 -13.91 -12.86
CA ALA A 281 -16.15 -14.05 -13.09
C ALA A 281 -15.83 -14.36 -14.55
#